data_AF-A0A0N4THY6-F1
#
_entry.id   AF-A0A0N4THY6-F1
#
_cell.length_a   1.000
_cell.length_b   1.000
_cell.length_c   1.000
_cell.angle_alpha   90.00
_cell.angle_beta   90.00
_cell.angle_gamma   90.00
#
_symmetry.space_group_name_H-M   'P 1'
#
loop_
_entity.id
_entity.type
_entity.pdbx_description
1 polymer ?
#
loop_
_entity_poly.entity_id
_entity_poly.type
_entity_poly.pdbx_seq_one_letter_code
_entity_poly.pdbx_strand_id
1 'polypeptide(L)'
;MEGRYLHTSDYYTTYQSLSAPLSHIQPLFAAYCEMLINPENVETLSAGNTSIFCTIHSMDLKFVHVDHMTAHYLGYKNEEVIDKSWYQFLHPDHLFEVAYKHRILSQRKDGAVMCLLRLQMKNCSWLWLHTVF
;
A
#
# COMPACT_ATOMS: atom_id res chain seq x y z
N MET A 1 -26.17 -20.94 -1.87
CA MET A 1 -25.01 -21.19 -2.74
C MET A 1 -23.91 -21.77 -1.85
N GLU A 2 -23.67 -23.07 -1.90
CA GLU A 2 -22.55 -23.69 -1.17
C GLU A 2 -21.26 -23.50 -1.98
N GLY A 3 -20.30 -22.78 -1.44
CA GLY A 3 -18.96 -22.69 -2.02
C GLY A 3 -18.21 -24.00 -1.80
N ARG A 4 -17.64 -24.57 -2.86
CA ARG A 4 -16.70 -25.69 -2.73
C ARG A 4 -15.31 -25.14 -2.43
N TYR A 5 -14.73 -25.55 -1.30
CA TYR A 5 -13.34 -25.24 -0.98
C TYR A 5 -12.44 -26.14 -1.82
N LEU A 6 -11.67 -25.56 -2.74
CA LEU A 6 -10.63 -26.25 -3.49
C LEU A 6 -9.28 -25.92 -2.84
N HIS A 7 -8.56 -26.95 -2.42
CA HIS A 7 -7.22 -26.77 -1.86
C HIS A 7 -6.27 -26.32 -2.98
N THR A 8 -5.39 -25.37 -2.70
CA THR A 8 -4.52 -24.74 -3.71
C THR A 8 -3.64 -25.75 -4.44
N SER A 9 -3.17 -26.80 -3.77
CA SER A 9 -2.41 -27.89 -4.40
C SER A 9 -3.20 -28.61 -5.47
N ASP A 10 -4.50 -28.83 -5.25
CA ASP A 10 -5.34 -29.65 -6.13
C ASP A 10 -5.58 -28.93 -7.46
N TYR A 11 -5.61 -27.60 -7.45
CA TYR A 11 -5.61 -26.78 -8.66
C TYR A 11 -4.31 -26.98 -9.47
N TYR A 12 -3.14 -26.85 -8.84
CA TYR A 12 -1.85 -26.99 -9.54
C TYR A 12 -1.61 -28.42 -10.03
N THR A 13 -1.97 -29.44 -9.26
CA THR A 13 -1.86 -30.85 -9.66
C THR A 13 -2.81 -31.19 -10.82
N THR A 14 -4.03 -30.64 -10.80
CA THR A 14 -4.96 -30.78 -11.93
C THR A 14 -4.44 -30.05 -13.17
N TYR A 15 -3.91 -28.84 -13.00
CA TYR A 15 -3.30 -28.05 -14.08
C TYR A 15 -2.10 -28.75 -14.73
N GLN A 16 -1.25 -29.41 -13.93
CA GLN A 16 -0.08 -30.13 -14.41
C GLN A 16 -0.40 -31.49 -15.06
N SER A 17 -1.53 -32.11 -14.71
CA SER A 17 -1.97 -33.41 -15.26
C SER A 17 -2.80 -33.31 -16.55
N LEU A 18 -3.24 -32.10 -16.92
CA LEU A 18 -4.00 -31.85 -18.15
C LEU A 18 -3.04 -31.54 -19.32
N SER A 19 -2.90 -32.50 -20.24
CA SER A 19 -2.01 -32.45 -21.41
C SER A 19 -2.57 -31.68 -22.63
N ALA A 20 -3.57 -30.81 -22.44
CA ALA A 20 -4.21 -30.05 -23.53
C ALA A 20 -4.41 -28.56 -23.13
N PRO A 21 -4.34 -27.62 -24.09
CA PRO A 21 -4.39 -26.19 -23.80
C PRO A 21 -5.82 -25.79 -23.42
N LEU A 22 -6.11 -25.74 -22.12
CA LEU A 22 -7.36 -25.23 -21.59
C LEU A 22 -7.33 -23.70 -21.61
N SER A 23 -7.81 -23.12 -22.71
CA SER A 23 -8.12 -21.68 -22.82
C SER A 23 -9.28 -21.20 -21.92
N HIS A 24 -9.80 -22.04 -21.00
CA HIS A 24 -11.08 -21.81 -20.34
C HIS A 24 -11.16 -22.03 -18.82
N ILE A 25 -10.04 -22.22 -18.12
CA ILE A 25 -10.04 -22.13 -16.64
C ILE A 25 -9.23 -20.91 -16.22
N GLN A 26 -9.84 -19.74 -16.36
CA GLN A 26 -9.34 -18.53 -15.71
C GLN A 26 -9.92 -18.49 -14.28
N PRO A 27 -9.08 -18.25 -13.25
CA PRO A 27 -9.59 -18.06 -11.90
C PRO A 27 -10.58 -16.88 -11.90
N LEU A 28 -11.83 -17.14 -11.46
CA LEU A 28 -12.86 -16.09 -11.35
C LEU A 28 -12.50 -15.08 -10.25
N PHE A 29 -11.76 -15.54 -9.24
CA PHE A 29 -11.26 -14.75 -8.13
C PHE A 29 -9.97 -15.37 -7.61
N ALA A 30 -8.95 -14.53 -7.40
CA ALA A 30 -7.72 -14.90 -6.72
C ALA A 30 -7.56 -13.98 -5.51
N ALA A 31 -7.26 -14.56 -4.35
CA ALA A 31 -6.89 -13.82 -3.15
C ALA A 31 -5.43 -14.10 -2.85
N TYR A 32 -4.70 -13.04 -2.50
CA TYR A 32 -3.31 -13.10 -2.09
C TYR A 32 -3.24 -12.70 -0.63
N CYS A 33 -2.41 -13.40 0.14
CA CYS A 33 -2.12 -13.06 1.53
C CYS A 33 -0.66 -12.67 1.61
N GLU A 34 -0.42 -11.38 1.83
CA GLU A 34 0.90 -10.84 2.10
C GLU A 34 0.90 -10.23 3.50
N MET A 35 2.04 -10.35 4.18
CA MET A 35 2.21 -9.73 5.49
C MET A 35 2.22 -8.22 5.33
N LEU A 36 1.30 -7.54 6.02
CA LEU A 36 1.21 -6.07 5.98
C LEU A 36 2.20 -5.44 6.97
N ILE A 37 2.74 -4.30 6.55
CA ILE A 37 3.57 -3.46 7.43
C ILE A 37 2.72 -2.86 8.54
N ASN A 38 3.21 -2.93 9.77
CA ASN A 38 2.56 -2.40 10.97
C ASN A 38 3.64 -1.83 11.91
N PRO A 39 3.25 -1.14 13.00
CA PRO A 39 4.22 -0.53 13.91
C PRO A 39 5.19 -1.52 14.57
N GLU A 40 4.78 -2.78 14.75
CA GLU A 40 5.56 -3.82 15.41
C GLU A 40 6.60 -4.46 14.47
N ASN A 41 6.36 -4.43 13.15
CA ASN A 41 7.20 -5.10 12.16
C ASN A 41 7.87 -4.14 11.15
N VAL A 42 7.60 -2.82 11.22
CA VAL A 42 8.11 -1.80 10.29
C VAL A 42 9.62 -1.87 10.09
N GLU A 43 10.39 -1.99 11.17
CA GLU A 43 11.86 -2.04 11.09
C GLU A 43 12.35 -3.29 10.35
N THR A 44 11.72 -4.44 10.63
CA THR A 44 12.10 -5.72 10.02
C THR A 44 11.70 -5.78 8.55
N LEU A 45 10.52 -5.25 8.21
CA LEU A 45 10.00 -5.33 6.85
C LEU A 45 10.55 -4.26 5.91
N SER A 46 10.93 -3.09 6.43
CA SER A 46 11.49 -2.01 5.61
C SER A 46 12.96 -2.25 5.23
N ALA A 47 13.73 -2.94 6.06
CA ALA A 47 15.15 -3.17 5.82
C ALA A 47 15.40 -3.97 4.53
N GLY A 48 15.94 -3.30 3.51
CA GLY A 48 16.28 -3.91 2.23
C GLY A 48 15.08 -4.25 1.32
N ASN A 49 13.86 -3.92 1.74
CA ASN A 49 12.66 -4.15 0.94
C ASN A 49 12.40 -2.95 0.04
N THR A 50 12.64 -3.12 -1.26
CA THR A 50 12.41 -2.06 -2.24
C THR A 50 10.95 -1.77 -2.50
N SER A 51 10.00 -2.58 -1.99
CA SER A 51 8.56 -2.34 -2.11
C SER A 51 7.99 -1.44 -1.00
N ILE A 52 8.84 -1.02 -0.06
CA ILE A 52 8.47 -0.11 1.03
C ILE A 52 9.30 1.15 0.87
N PHE A 53 8.66 2.29 1.13
CA PHE A 53 9.31 3.59 1.18
C PHE A 53 8.93 4.33 2.45
N CYS A 54 9.82 5.21 2.91
CA CYS A 54 9.65 5.99 4.12
C CYS A 54 9.64 7.49 3.81
N THR A 55 8.75 8.21 4.49
CA THR A 55 8.63 9.66 4.39
C THR A 55 8.48 10.25 5.80
N ILE A 56 9.12 11.39 6.04
CA ILE A 56 9.04 12.12 7.30
C ILE A 56 8.23 13.38 7.06
N HIS A 57 7.32 13.66 7.97
CA HIS A 57 6.40 14.77 7.88
C HIS A 57 6.48 15.67 9.11
N SER A 58 6.14 16.94 8.93
CA SER A 58 5.84 17.84 10.03
C SER A 58 4.39 17.66 10.51
N MET A 59 4.00 18.31 11.61
CA MET A 59 2.69 18.13 12.23
C MET A 59 1.50 18.57 11.36
N ASP A 60 1.72 19.32 10.28
CA ASP A 60 0.69 19.66 9.28
C ASP A 60 0.72 18.73 8.05
N LEU A 61 1.40 17.59 8.19
CA LEU A 61 1.67 16.59 7.17
C LEU A 61 2.39 17.13 5.93
N LYS A 62 3.20 18.19 6.05
CA LYS A 62 4.14 18.54 4.98
C LYS A 62 5.34 17.61 4.99
N PHE A 63 5.75 17.18 3.80
CA PHE A 63 6.95 16.38 3.62
C PHE A 63 8.20 17.17 4.03
N VAL A 64 8.94 16.62 4.99
CA VAL A 64 10.25 17.10 5.46
C VAL A 64 11.36 16.26 4.83
N HIS A 65 11.14 14.95 4.69
CA HIS A 65 12.07 14.05 4.03
C HIS A 65 11.31 12.98 3.25
N VAL A 66 11.86 12.60 2.10
CA VAL A 66 11.39 11.48 1.29
C VAL A 66 12.61 10.67 0.88
N ASP A 67 12.51 9.34 0.97
CA ASP A 67 13.57 8.46 0.51
C ASP A 67 13.59 8.30 -1.03
N HIS A 68 14.62 7.64 -1.53
CA HIS A 68 14.77 7.37 -2.96
C HIS A 68 13.67 6.47 -3.55
N MET A 69 13.07 5.59 -2.74
CA MET A 69 11.99 4.71 -3.20
C MET A 69 10.68 5.48 -3.38
N THR A 70 10.41 6.49 -2.56
CA THR A 70 9.26 7.39 -2.72
C THR A 70 9.28 8.06 -4.10
N ALA A 71 10.45 8.58 -4.50
CA ALA A 71 10.65 9.18 -5.81
C ALA A 71 10.47 8.16 -6.94
N HIS A 72 10.99 6.94 -6.75
CA HIS A 72 10.83 5.85 -7.73
C HIS A 72 9.36 5.46 -7.95
N TYR A 73 8.58 5.29 -6.88
CA TYR A 73 7.19 4.84 -6.98
C TYR A 73 6.22 5.95 -7.40
N LEU A 74 6.35 7.15 -6.86
CA LEU A 74 5.41 8.24 -7.16
C LEU A 74 5.81 9.02 -8.43
N GLY A 75 7.06 8.90 -8.87
CA GLY A 75 7.59 9.56 -10.06
C GLY A 75 7.91 11.05 -9.87
N TYR A 76 7.79 11.58 -8.66
CA TYR A 76 8.19 12.95 -8.34
C TYR A 76 9.66 13.02 -7.93
N LYS A 77 10.29 14.16 -8.22
CA LYS A 77 11.58 14.52 -7.62
C LYS A 77 11.36 15.02 -6.20
N ASN A 78 12.36 14.86 -5.32
CA ASN A 78 12.28 15.32 -3.94
C ASN A 78 11.86 16.81 -3.85
N GLU A 79 12.47 17.68 -4.66
CA GLU A 79 12.16 19.12 -4.73
C GLU A 79 10.70 19.44 -5.08
N GLU A 80 10.00 18.53 -5.78
CA GLU A 80 8.59 18.71 -6.15
C GLU A 80 7.63 18.36 -5.00
N VAL A 81 8.12 17.60 -4.01
CA VAL A 81 7.32 17.01 -2.92
C VAL A 81 7.61 17.67 -1.57
N ILE A 82 8.86 18.06 -1.31
CA ILE A 82 9.22 18.76 -0.06
C ILE A 82 8.37 20.02 0.13
N ASP A 83 7.98 20.26 1.39
CA ASP A 83 7.08 21.35 1.83
C ASP A 83 5.65 21.31 1.27
N LYS A 84 5.31 20.33 0.43
CA LYS A 84 3.93 20.06 0.02
C LYS A 84 3.23 19.26 1.10
N SER A 85 1.98 19.61 1.38
CA SER A 85 1.16 18.82 2.29
C SER A 85 0.80 17.50 1.63
N TRP A 86 0.90 16.41 2.38
CA TRP A 86 0.56 15.07 1.94
C TRP A 86 -0.90 14.98 1.43
N TYR A 87 -1.79 15.80 1.97
CA TYR A 87 -3.18 15.96 1.48
C TYR A 87 -3.29 16.34 0.01
N GLN A 88 -2.27 16.97 -0.58
CA GLN A 88 -2.27 17.33 -2.01
C GLN A 88 -2.14 16.11 -2.92
N PHE A 89 -1.61 15.00 -2.41
CA PHE A 89 -1.38 13.77 -3.17
C PHE A 89 -2.44 12.72 -2.87
N LEU A 90 -3.28 12.91 -1.85
CA LEU A 90 -4.31 11.94 -1.47
C LEU A 90 -5.45 11.92 -2.47
N HIS A 91 -5.92 10.70 -2.78
CA HIS A 91 -7.18 10.54 -3.48
C HIS A 91 -8.33 11.15 -2.66
N PRO A 92 -9.26 11.91 -3.27
CA PRO A 92 -10.35 12.60 -2.57
C PRO A 92 -11.18 11.71 -1.62
N ASP A 93 -11.50 10.48 -2.04
CA ASP A 93 -12.23 9.50 -1.22
C ASP A 93 -11.61 9.24 0.16
N HIS A 94 -10.30 9.44 0.31
CA HIS A 94 -9.55 9.11 1.52
C HIS A 94 -9.33 10.30 2.45
N LEU A 95 -9.71 11.52 2.03
CA LEU A 95 -9.45 12.75 2.79
C LEU A 95 -10.07 12.73 4.18
N PHE A 96 -11.33 12.28 4.30
CA PHE A 96 -12.03 12.23 5.59
C PHE A 96 -11.41 11.22 6.55
N GLU A 97 -11.10 10.01 6.07
CA GLU A 97 -10.47 8.97 6.88
C GLU A 97 -9.09 9.42 7.37
N VAL A 98 -8.26 9.97 6.47
CA VAL A 98 -6.94 10.46 6.82
C VAL A 98 -7.02 11.64 7.80
N ALA A 99 -7.92 12.60 7.58
CA ALA A 99 -8.09 13.73 8.51
C ALA A 99 -8.47 13.27 9.92
N TYR A 100 -9.36 12.28 10.03
CA TYR A 100 -9.73 11.68 11.30
C TYR A 100 -8.53 11.00 11.99
N LYS A 101 -7.78 10.16 11.26
CA LYS A 101 -6.59 9.47 11.78
C LYS A 101 -5.47 10.44 12.16
N HIS A 102 -5.23 11.46 11.35
CA HIS A 102 -4.28 12.52 11.64
C HIS A 102 -4.63 13.23 12.95
N ARG A 103 -5.91 13.59 13.16
CA ARG A 103 -6.36 14.19 14.42
C ARG A 103 -6.10 13.28 15.62
N ILE A 104 -6.33 11.97 15.49
CA ILE A 104 -6.05 11.01 16.57
C ILE A 104 -4.56 11.02 16.91
N LEU A 105 -3.69 10.97 15.90
CA LEU A 105 -2.24 11.01 16.09
C LEU A 105 -1.77 12.33 16.71
N SER A 106 -2.28 13.48 16.28
CA SER A 106 -1.89 14.78 16.86
C SER A 106 -2.27 14.92 18.34
N GLN A 107 -3.25 14.14 18.81
CA GLN A 107 -3.74 14.19 20.19
C GLN A 107 -3.06 13.17 21.12
N ARG A 108 -2.53 12.09 20.57
CA ARG A 108 -1.86 11.03 21.34
C ARG A 108 -0.35 11.22 21.22
N LYS A 109 0.36 11.15 22.35
CA LYS A 109 1.83 11.23 22.33
C LYS A 109 2.47 9.97 21.75
N ASP A 110 1.82 8.82 21.95
CA ASP A 110 2.31 7.52 21.52
C ASP A 110 1.18 6.75 20.83
N GLY A 111 1.50 6.15 19.68
CA GLY A 111 0.58 5.34 18.91
C GLY A 111 0.87 5.46 17.42
N ALA A 112 0.34 4.52 16.66
CA ALA A 112 0.38 4.54 15.22
C ALA A 112 -0.98 4.12 14.67
N VAL A 113 -1.30 4.59 13.47
CA VAL A 113 -2.52 4.26 12.76
C VAL A 113 -2.18 3.66 11.41
N MET A 114 -3.00 2.71 10.97
CA MET A 114 -2.86 2.09 9.66
C MET A 114 -3.98 2.56 8.74
N CYS A 115 -3.70 2.65 7.44
CA CYS A 115 -4.69 2.97 6.41
C CYS A 115 -4.32 2.30 5.09
N LEU A 116 -5.33 1.87 4.34
CA LEU A 116 -5.19 1.45 2.95
C LEU A 116 -5.75 2.58 2.07
N LEU A 117 -4.88 3.25 1.33
CA LEU A 117 -5.23 4.47 0.61
C LEU A 117 -4.59 4.55 -0.77
N ARG A 118 -4.91 5.62 -1.48
CA ARG A 118 -4.36 5.94 -2.80
C ARG A 118 -3.65 7.28 -2.77
N LEU A 119 -2.42 7.31 -3.31
CA LEU A 119 -1.70 8.54 -3.63
C LEU A 119 -1.63 8.76 -5.14
N GLN A 120 -1.68 10.02 -5.55
CA GLN A 120 -1.56 10.44 -6.94
C GLN A 120 -0.09 10.42 -7.35
N MET A 121 0.22 9.58 -8.34
CA MET A 121 1.51 9.58 -9.03
C MET A 121 1.62 10.77 -9.99
N LYS A 122 2.84 11.13 -10.38
CA LYS A 122 3.11 12.26 -11.28
C LYS A 122 2.41 12.17 -12.65
N ASN A 123 2.21 10.96 -13.14
CA ASN A 123 1.47 10.66 -14.38
C ASN A 123 -0.07 10.70 -14.18
N CYS A 124 -0.55 11.19 -13.04
CA CYS A 124 -1.96 11.25 -12.64
C CYS A 124 -2.64 9.89 -12.39
N SER A 125 -1.91 8.77 -12.37
CA SER A 125 -2.46 7.49 -11.91
C SER A 125 -2.48 7.39 -10.39
N TRP A 126 -3.22 6.40 -9.87
CA TRP A 126 -3.37 6.18 -8.43
C TRP A 126 -2.60 4.95 -7.98
N LEU A 127 -1.72 5.13 -6.99
CA LEU A 127 -0.97 4.06 -6.35
C LEU A 127 -1.64 3.66 -5.05
N TRP A 128 -2.03 2.39 -4.92
CA TRP A 128 -2.52 1.83 -3.66
C TRP A 128 -1.36 1.59 -2.69
N LEU A 129 -1.56 1.99 -1.44
CA LEU A 129 -0.57 1.89 -0.38
C LEU A 129 -1.21 1.42 0.91
N HIS A 130 -0.54 0.48 1.57
CA HIS A 130 -0.74 0.23 2.99
C HIS A 130 0.25 1.10 3.77
N THR A 131 -0.28 2.06 4.54
CA THR A 131 0.52 3.05 5.25
C THR A 131 0.41 2.87 6.75
N VAL A 132 1.53 3.08 7.44
CA VAL A 132 1.62 3.17 8.90
C VAL A 132 2.06 4.60 9.22
N PHE A 133 1.28 5.32 10.01
CA PHE A 133 1.56 6.69 10.46
C PHE A 133 1.69 6.73 11.97
#